data_AF-A0A7V9CL94-F1
#
_entry.id   AF-A0A7V9CL94-F1
#
_cell.length_a   1.000
_cell.length_b   1.000
_cell.length_c   1.000
_cell.angle_alpha   90.00
_cell.angle_beta   90.00
_cell.angle_gamma   90.00
#
_symmetry.space_group_name_H-M   'P 1'
#
loop_
_entity.id
_entity.type
_entity.pdbx_description
1 polymer ?
#
loop_
_entity_poly.entity_id
_entity_poly.type
_entity_poly.pdbx_seq_one_letter_code
_entity_poly.pdbx_strand_id
1 'polypeptide(L)'
;VRARRPVREHTRAARLDAYVLGERLFKDALARERNRADRRASSFAVIVVDLSSQPGDEGAWGAILRSAAVVKRDSDEVGWLEQGAVLGVILPDVSRRGALRMMSHLRRQIATRRGARGLGALSMRLYAQGIEPGPAGAGLLPVDLLIDAFVTPGREHPASDAAKRGLDLLGSLVLMALFAPVMLVVVLFVKWTSPGAALFRQARVGRRGESFTMLKFRTMHVNAGHGIHKDYATWFITSSGQQPRTGAEVFKLTNDPRITPLGRWLRKTSLDELPQFLNVLRGDMSLVGPRPPLPFEVERYQPWHRRRILEAKPGITGLWQVRGRSRTTFDDMVRMDLEYTRTRTLWTDVRILAMTPLAMVRGGC
;
A
#
# COMPACT_ATOMS: atom_id res chain seq x y z
N VAL A 1 53.12 -56.25 11.63
CA VAL A 1 51.71 -56.48 11.22
C VAL A 1 50.82 -55.42 11.86
N ARG A 2 50.41 -54.38 11.11
CA ARG A 2 49.27 -53.52 11.47
C ARG A 2 48.51 -53.25 10.17
N ALA A 3 47.40 -53.97 10.01
CA ALA A 3 46.57 -53.96 8.82
C ALA A 3 45.88 -52.59 8.66
N ARG A 4 46.03 -51.99 7.48
CA ARG A 4 45.19 -50.88 7.02
C ARG A 4 43.76 -51.39 6.86
N ARG A 5 42.81 -50.81 7.60
CA ARG A 5 41.38 -51.01 7.34
C ARG A 5 40.94 -50.12 6.17
N PRO A 6 40.06 -50.61 5.27
CA PRO A 6 39.66 -49.87 4.07
C PRO A 6 38.68 -48.75 4.44
N VAL A 7 38.87 -47.59 3.82
CA VAL A 7 37.90 -46.49 3.81
C VAL A 7 36.70 -46.97 3.02
N ARG A 8 35.53 -47.07 3.67
CA ARG A 8 34.26 -47.36 3.00
C ARG A 8 33.94 -46.19 2.07
N GLU A 9 33.98 -46.45 0.76
CA GLU A 9 33.35 -45.60 -0.25
C GLU A 9 31.86 -45.49 0.08
N HIS A 10 31.46 -44.37 0.65
CA HIS A 10 30.06 -43.98 0.69
C HIS A 10 29.64 -43.55 -0.70
N THR A 11 28.87 -44.44 -1.34
CA THR A 11 28.20 -44.26 -2.62
C THR A 11 27.54 -42.88 -2.68
N ARG A 12 27.99 -42.08 -3.65
CA ARG A 12 27.61 -40.69 -3.90
C ARG A 12 26.18 -40.63 -4.45
N ALA A 13 25.17 -40.79 -3.58
CA ALA A 13 23.79 -40.43 -3.91
C ALA A 13 23.67 -38.89 -3.85
N ALA A 14 23.66 -38.25 -5.01
CA ALA A 14 23.57 -36.80 -5.15
C ALA A 14 22.26 -36.27 -4.53
N ARG A 15 22.35 -35.66 -3.34
CA ARG A 15 21.32 -34.77 -2.79
C ARG A 15 21.28 -33.50 -3.63
N LEU A 16 20.31 -33.40 -4.54
CA LEU A 16 19.88 -32.13 -5.11
C LEU A 16 18.98 -31.43 -4.07
N ASP A 17 19.59 -30.86 -3.04
CA ASP A 17 18.88 -30.06 -2.03
C ASP A 17 18.59 -28.68 -2.63
N ALA A 18 17.43 -28.53 -3.30
CA ALA A 18 16.89 -27.19 -3.50
C ALA A 18 16.64 -26.59 -2.11
N TYR A 19 17.27 -25.45 -1.83
CA TYR A 19 16.96 -24.67 -0.64
C TYR A 19 15.54 -24.12 -0.80
N VAL A 20 14.57 -24.77 -0.14
CA VAL A 20 13.16 -24.37 -0.14
C VAL A 20 12.91 -23.52 1.10
N LEU A 21 12.50 -22.28 0.91
CA LEU A 21 12.17 -21.37 2.01
C LEU A 21 10.91 -21.85 2.74
N GLY A 22 10.98 -21.87 4.07
CA GLY A 22 9.78 -22.05 4.91
C GLY A 22 8.80 -20.88 4.76
N GLU A 23 7.55 -21.10 5.16
CA GLU A 23 6.43 -20.19 4.90
C GLU A 23 6.72 -18.71 5.22
N ARG A 24 7.20 -18.44 6.43
CA ARG A 24 7.52 -17.08 6.87
C ARG A 24 8.61 -16.44 6.01
N LEU A 25 9.69 -17.17 5.74
CA LEU A 25 10.83 -16.65 4.96
C LEU A 25 10.44 -16.39 3.51
N PHE A 26 9.59 -17.24 2.94
CA PHE A 26 9.09 -17.07 1.57
C PHE A 26 8.12 -15.90 1.46
N LYS A 27 7.20 -15.73 2.43
CA LYS A 27 6.32 -14.56 2.50
C LYS A 27 7.12 -13.26 2.66
N ASP A 28 8.14 -13.26 3.50
CA ASP A 28 9.06 -12.13 3.66
C ASP A 28 9.84 -11.85 2.37
N ALA A 29 10.30 -12.89 1.66
CA ALA A 29 10.93 -12.77 0.34
C ALA A 29 10.00 -12.16 -0.70
N LEU A 30 8.77 -12.65 -0.80
CA LEU A 30 7.75 -12.13 -1.69
C LEU A 30 7.45 -10.65 -1.41
N ALA A 31 7.33 -10.28 -0.13
CA ALA A 31 7.17 -8.89 0.28
C ALA A 31 8.39 -8.03 -0.10
N ARG A 32 9.62 -8.53 0.12
CA ARG A 32 10.85 -7.83 -0.28
C ARG A 32 10.91 -7.62 -1.79
N GLU A 33 10.58 -8.63 -2.57
CA GLU A 33 10.63 -8.57 -4.03
C GLU A 33 9.57 -7.62 -4.58
N ARG A 34 8.36 -7.61 -4.02
CA ARG A 34 7.33 -6.60 -4.32
C ARG A 34 7.86 -5.18 -4.06
N ASN A 35 8.44 -4.95 -2.88
CA ASN A 35 8.99 -3.64 -2.51
C ASN A 35 10.19 -3.25 -3.41
N ARG A 36 11.01 -4.21 -3.86
CA ARG A 36 12.11 -3.96 -4.81
C ARG A 36 11.57 -3.53 -6.17
N ALA A 37 10.61 -4.28 -6.70
CA ALA A 37 9.95 -4.02 -7.97
C ALA A 37 9.27 -2.64 -7.98
N ASP A 38 8.57 -2.28 -6.90
CA ASP A 38 7.96 -0.95 -6.74
C ASP A 38 9.00 0.16 -6.71
N ARG A 39 10.10 -0.01 -5.96
CA ARG A 39 11.16 1.00 -5.86
C ARG A 39 11.92 1.22 -7.16
N ARG A 40 12.08 0.18 -7.99
CA ARG A 40 12.88 0.22 -9.22
C ARG A 40 12.05 0.28 -10.49
N ALA A 41 10.72 0.30 -10.38
CA ALA A 41 9.79 0.10 -11.49
C ALA A 41 10.15 -1.12 -12.36
N SER A 42 10.65 -2.20 -11.73
CA SER A 42 11.05 -3.43 -12.41
C SER A 42 9.93 -4.48 -12.35
N SER A 43 9.98 -5.44 -13.27
CA SER A 43 9.00 -6.51 -13.34
C SER A 43 9.44 -7.74 -12.55
N PHE A 44 8.50 -8.47 -11.97
CA PHE A 44 8.74 -9.81 -11.45
C PHE A 44 7.49 -10.67 -11.61
N ALA A 45 7.66 -11.98 -11.53
CA ALA A 45 6.55 -12.92 -11.56
C ALA A 45 6.67 -13.95 -10.45
N VAL A 46 5.55 -14.55 -10.07
CA VAL A 46 5.47 -15.64 -9.11
C VAL A 46 4.67 -16.77 -9.72
N ILE A 47 5.28 -17.94 -9.87
CA ILE A 47 4.56 -19.16 -10.24
C ILE A 47 4.05 -19.77 -8.93
N VAL A 48 2.75 -20.05 -8.87
CA VAL A 48 2.12 -20.71 -7.73
C VAL A 48 1.65 -22.09 -8.15
N VAL A 49 2.05 -23.10 -7.39
CA VAL A 49 1.68 -24.50 -7.58
C VAL A 49 0.87 -24.95 -6.38
N ASP A 50 -0.34 -25.42 -6.64
CA ASP A 50 -1.33 -25.79 -5.64
C ASP A 50 -1.76 -27.25 -5.86
N LEU A 51 -1.73 -28.03 -4.77
CA LEU A 51 -2.11 -29.44 -4.71
C LEU A 51 -3.29 -29.70 -3.75
N SER A 52 -3.97 -28.66 -3.27
CA SER A 52 -5.10 -28.73 -2.34
C SER A 52 -6.28 -29.59 -2.81
N SER A 53 -6.35 -29.91 -4.10
CA SER A 53 -7.35 -30.82 -4.69
C SER A 53 -7.14 -32.31 -4.38
N GLN A 54 -6.00 -32.72 -3.82
CA GLN A 54 -5.77 -34.08 -3.27
C GLN A 54 -4.80 -34.04 -2.07
N PRO A 55 -5.29 -33.80 -0.84
CA PRO A 55 -4.44 -33.80 0.35
C PRO A 55 -3.87 -35.21 0.62
N GLY A 56 -2.55 -35.33 0.82
CA GLY A 56 -1.91 -36.56 1.33
C GLY A 56 -0.88 -37.27 0.44
N ASP A 57 -0.57 -36.77 -0.76
CA ASP A 57 0.47 -37.35 -1.61
C ASP A 57 1.85 -36.72 -1.34
N GLU A 58 2.54 -37.11 -0.26
CA GLU A 58 3.88 -36.59 0.06
C GLU A 58 4.91 -36.83 -1.07
N GLY A 59 4.72 -37.88 -1.87
CA GLY A 59 5.54 -38.18 -3.04
C GLY A 59 5.42 -37.12 -4.15
N ALA A 60 4.27 -36.45 -4.24
CA ALA A 60 3.99 -35.35 -5.16
C ALA A 60 4.98 -34.20 -5.03
N TRP A 61 5.16 -33.73 -3.80
CA TRP A 61 6.00 -32.57 -3.51
C TRP A 61 7.46 -32.86 -3.80
N GLY A 62 7.94 -34.08 -3.53
CA GLY A 62 9.30 -34.49 -3.89
C GLY A 62 9.59 -34.33 -5.40
N ALA A 63 8.64 -34.71 -6.26
CA ALA A 63 8.78 -34.54 -7.70
C ALA A 63 8.73 -33.06 -8.13
N ILE A 64 7.82 -32.28 -7.56
CA ILE A 64 7.66 -30.85 -7.86
C ILE A 64 8.89 -30.05 -7.42
N LEU A 65 9.38 -30.28 -6.19
CA LEU A 65 10.56 -29.62 -5.65
C LEU A 65 11.80 -29.94 -6.49
N ARG A 66 11.99 -31.20 -6.91
CA ARG A 66 13.08 -31.58 -7.81
C ARG A 66 12.95 -30.94 -9.19
N SER A 67 11.73 -30.80 -9.71
CA SER A 67 11.51 -30.09 -10.98
C SER A 67 11.77 -28.59 -10.86
N ALA A 68 11.35 -27.97 -9.76
CA ALA A 68 11.67 -26.58 -9.46
C ALA A 68 13.18 -26.38 -9.34
N ALA A 69 13.89 -27.25 -8.59
CA ALA A 69 15.34 -27.22 -8.42
C ALA A 69 16.13 -27.15 -9.74
N VAL A 70 15.69 -27.93 -10.74
CA VAL A 70 16.35 -28.02 -12.06
C VAL A 70 16.05 -26.81 -12.94
N VAL A 71 14.88 -26.20 -12.76
CA VAL A 71 14.37 -25.14 -13.62
C VAL A 71 14.72 -23.74 -13.09
N LYS A 72 14.93 -23.63 -11.77
CA LYS A 72 15.26 -22.43 -11.02
C LYS A 72 16.60 -21.83 -11.48
N ARG A 73 16.66 -20.51 -11.68
CA ARG A 73 17.90 -19.74 -11.82
C ARG A 73 18.48 -19.40 -10.45
N ASP A 74 19.74 -19.00 -10.37
CA ASP A 74 20.35 -18.63 -9.08
C ASP A 74 19.58 -17.51 -8.36
N SER A 75 19.07 -16.54 -9.11
CA SER A 75 18.24 -15.43 -8.62
C SER A 75 16.82 -15.81 -8.21
N ASP A 76 16.32 -16.97 -8.63
CA ASP A 76 14.94 -17.36 -8.36
C ASP A 76 14.86 -17.98 -6.96
N GLU A 77 13.82 -17.62 -6.21
CA GLU A 77 13.58 -18.14 -4.86
C GLU A 77 12.38 -19.09 -4.86
N VAL A 78 12.51 -20.25 -4.22
CA VAL A 78 11.46 -21.27 -4.11
C VAL A 78 11.08 -21.42 -2.64
N GLY A 79 9.80 -21.47 -2.33
CA GLY A 79 9.35 -21.64 -0.95
C GLY A 79 7.86 -21.83 -0.81
N TRP A 80 7.43 -22.07 0.43
CA TRP A 80 6.04 -22.36 0.76
C TRP A 80 5.24 -21.07 0.95
N LEU A 81 4.06 -20.99 0.33
CA LEU A 81 3.02 -20.01 0.69
C LEU A 81 2.12 -20.56 1.80
N GLU A 82 1.91 -21.87 1.78
CA GLU A 82 1.27 -22.66 2.83
C GLU A 82 2.00 -24.00 2.90
N GLN A 83 2.55 -24.33 4.07
CA GLN A 83 3.44 -25.48 4.23
C GLN A 83 2.76 -26.79 3.80
N GLY A 84 3.30 -27.46 2.78
CA GLY A 84 2.78 -28.74 2.28
C GLY A 84 1.51 -28.64 1.41
N ALA A 85 1.02 -27.45 1.10
CA ALA A 85 -0.20 -27.24 0.30
C ALA A 85 0.02 -26.33 -0.92
N VAL A 86 0.77 -25.23 -0.74
CA VAL A 86 0.97 -24.23 -1.80
C VAL A 86 2.43 -23.82 -1.88
N LEU A 87 3.04 -24.03 -3.05
CA LEU A 87 4.43 -23.67 -3.34
C LEU A 87 4.49 -22.46 -4.26
N GLY A 88 5.36 -21.52 -3.95
CA GLY A 88 5.67 -20.36 -4.80
C GLY A 88 7.10 -20.42 -5.36
N VAL A 89 7.26 -19.88 -6.56
CA VAL A 89 8.56 -19.63 -7.20
C VAL A 89 8.61 -18.18 -7.64
N ILE A 90 9.45 -17.37 -7.00
CA ILE A 90 9.66 -15.96 -7.31
C ILE A 90 10.69 -15.86 -8.45
N LEU A 91 10.35 -15.12 -9.48
CA LEU A 91 11.15 -14.86 -10.68
C LEU A 91 11.43 -13.35 -10.79
N PRO A 92 12.55 -12.86 -10.21
CA PRO A 92 12.94 -11.45 -10.31
C PRO A 92 13.27 -11.02 -11.75
N ASP A 93 13.00 -9.76 -12.08
CA ASP A 93 13.42 -9.09 -13.34
C ASP A 93 13.08 -9.90 -14.60
N VAL A 94 11.87 -10.46 -14.64
CA VAL A 94 11.41 -11.35 -15.71
C VAL A 94 10.39 -10.66 -16.63
N SER A 95 10.50 -10.93 -17.94
CA SER A 95 9.49 -10.52 -18.93
C SER A 95 8.33 -11.50 -19.01
N ARG A 96 7.18 -11.09 -19.58
CA ARG A 96 6.02 -11.97 -19.80
C ARG A 96 6.38 -13.28 -20.50
N ARG A 97 7.15 -13.20 -21.59
CA ARG A 97 7.62 -14.36 -22.35
C ARG A 97 8.57 -15.22 -21.52
N GLY A 98 9.42 -14.62 -20.68
CA GLY A 98 10.28 -15.33 -19.75
C GLY A 98 9.48 -16.15 -18.73
N ALA A 99 8.51 -15.52 -18.07
CA ALA A 99 7.68 -16.14 -17.06
C ALA A 99 6.82 -17.30 -17.62
N LEU A 100 6.18 -17.11 -18.78
CA LEU A 100 5.40 -18.16 -19.45
C LEU A 100 6.27 -19.33 -19.91
N ARG A 101 7.49 -19.06 -20.41
CA ARG A 101 8.46 -20.11 -20.77
C ARG A 101 8.88 -20.89 -19.52
N MET A 102 9.13 -20.21 -18.42
CA MET A 102 9.50 -20.84 -17.15
C MET A 102 8.39 -21.75 -16.63
N MET A 103 7.15 -21.25 -16.58
CA MET A 103 5.97 -22.00 -16.19
C MET A 103 5.77 -23.25 -17.07
N SER A 104 5.91 -23.10 -18.39
CA SER A 104 5.80 -24.22 -19.34
C SER A 104 6.91 -25.25 -19.14
N HIS A 105 8.14 -24.80 -18.85
CA HIS A 105 9.27 -25.69 -18.59
C HIS A 105 9.07 -26.47 -17.29
N LEU A 106 8.65 -25.79 -16.22
CA LEU A 106 8.33 -26.42 -14.95
C LEU A 106 7.20 -27.45 -15.11
N ARG A 107 6.13 -27.10 -15.83
CA ARG A 107 5.01 -28.02 -16.11
C ARG A 107 5.48 -29.26 -16.87
N ARG A 108 6.36 -29.13 -17.87
CA ARG A 108 6.95 -30.27 -18.59
C ARG A 108 7.81 -31.15 -17.68
N GLN A 109 8.64 -30.56 -16.83
CA GLN A 109 9.49 -31.32 -15.89
C GLN A 109 8.67 -32.05 -14.81
N ILE A 110 7.55 -31.48 -14.38
CA ILE A 110 6.62 -32.19 -13.49
C ILE A 110 5.95 -33.35 -14.25
N ALA A 111 5.53 -33.12 -15.50
CA ALA A 111 4.90 -34.14 -16.34
C ALA A 111 5.81 -35.35 -16.58
N THR A 112 7.11 -35.13 -16.84
CA THR A 112 8.07 -36.23 -17.07
C THR A 112 8.28 -37.08 -15.81
N ARG A 113 8.25 -36.47 -14.63
CA ARG A 113 8.45 -37.17 -13.35
C ARG A 113 7.19 -37.85 -12.81
N ARG A 114 6.00 -37.35 -13.15
CA ARG A 114 4.72 -37.83 -12.59
C ARG A 114 3.79 -38.52 -13.61
N GLY A 115 4.11 -38.46 -14.89
CA GLY A 115 3.21 -38.89 -15.97
C GLY A 115 2.02 -37.95 -16.16
N ALA A 116 1.30 -38.11 -17.28
CA ALA A 116 0.19 -37.23 -17.67
C ALA A 116 -0.99 -37.23 -16.67
N ARG A 117 -1.23 -38.33 -15.96
CA ARG A 117 -2.29 -38.44 -14.93
C ARG A 117 -2.01 -37.58 -13.69
N GLY A 118 -0.73 -37.37 -13.34
CA GLY A 118 -0.35 -36.55 -12.18
C GLY A 118 -0.49 -35.03 -12.40
N LEU A 119 -0.65 -34.58 -13.65
CA LEU A 119 -0.90 -33.17 -13.97
C LEU A 119 -2.35 -32.73 -13.75
N GLY A 120 -3.31 -33.67 -13.83
CA GLY A 120 -4.74 -33.34 -13.70
C GLY A 120 -5.13 -32.83 -12.31
N ALA A 121 -4.35 -33.19 -11.29
CA ALA A 121 -4.54 -32.76 -9.90
C ALA A 121 -3.80 -31.46 -9.55
N LEU A 122 -2.97 -30.92 -10.45
CA LEU A 122 -2.08 -29.79 -10.16
C LEU A 122 -2.60 -28.49 -10.77
N SER A 123 -2.90 -27.51 -9.91
CA SER A 123 -3.18 -26.15 -10.37
C SER A 123 -1.88 -25.35 -10.41
N MET A 124 -1.59 -24.73 -11.54
CA MET A 124 -0.45 -23.82 -11.68
C MET A 124 -0.95 -22.48 -12.20
N ARG A 125 -0.69 -21.42 -11.44
CA ARG A 125 -1.08 -20.04 -11.76
C ARG A 125 0.14 -19.15 -11.82
N LEU A 126 0.08 -18.12 -12.66
CA LEU A 126 1.16 -17.14 -12.80
C LEU A 126 0.67 -15.78 -12.33
N TYR A 127 1.37 -15.21 -11.36
CA TYR A 127 1.14 -13.87 -10.84
C TYR A 127 2.27 -12.94 -11.28
N ALA A 128 1.99 -11.66 -11.55
CA ALA A 128 3.02 -10.73 -12.01
C ALA A 128 2.79 -9.29 -11.54
N GLN A 129 3.89 -8.54 -11.48
CA GLN A 129 3.94 -7.10 -11.29
C GLN A 129 4.75 -6.45 -12.40
N GLY A 130 4.30 -5.30 -12.90
CA GLY A 130 5.02 -4.54 -13.93
C GLY A 130 5.12 -5.27 -15.28
N ILE A 131 4.26 -6.28 -15.50
CA ILE A 131 4.14 -7.01 -16.75
C ILE A 131 2.76 -6.70 -17.34
N GLU A 132 2.70 -6.19 -18.56
CA GLU A 132 1.42 -5.88 -19.19
C GLU A 132 0.56 -7.15 -19.34
N PRO A 133 -0.73 -7.09 -18.94
CA PRO A 133 -1.67 -8.17 -19.20
C PRO A 133 -1.83 -8.32 -20.71
N GLY A 134 -1.66 -9.55 -21.21
CA GLY A 134 -1.92 -9.86 -22.62
C GLY A 134 -3.42 -9.80 -22.94
N PRO A 135 -3.80 -10.10 -24.19
CA PRO A 135 -5.22 -10.21 -24.57
C PRO A 135 -5.97 -11.17 -23.65
N ALA A 136 -7.26 -10.86 -23.43
CA ALA A 136 -8.14 -11.52 -22.46
C ALA A 136 -8.04 -13.05 -22.53
N GLY A 137 -7.85 -13.70 -21.37
CA GLY A 137 -7.71 -15.16 -21.23
C GLY A 137 -6.28 -15.65 -21.00
N ALA A 138 -5.27 -14.77 -21.07
CA ALA A 138 -3.87 -15.17 -20.98
C ALA A 138 -3.29 -15.25 -19.55
N GLY A 139 -3.93 -16.00 -18.65
CA GLY A 139 -3.35 -16.68 -17.47
C GLY A 139 -2.46 -15.94 -16.46
N LEU A 140 -2.21 -14.63 -16.62
CA LEU A 140 -1.44 -13.79 -15.70
C LEU A 140 -2.39 -13.05 -14.76
N LEU A 141 -2.19 -13.24 -13.46
CA LEU A 141 -2.91 -12.57 -12.40
C LEU A 141 -2.06 -11.44 -11.79
N PRO A 142 -2.66 -10.36 -11.28
CA PRO A 142 -1.93 -9.35 -10.52
C PRO A 142 -1.30 -9.96 -9.26
N VAL A 143 -0.03 -9.67 -8.98
CA VAL A 143 0.64 -10.17 -7.76
C VAL A 143 -0.01 -9.67 -6.47
N ASP A 144 -0.73 -8.55 -6.52
CA ASP A 144 -1.45 -8.02 -5.37
C ASP A 144 -2.50 -9.00 -4.86
N LEU A 145 -3.14 -9.78 -5.74
CA LEU A 145 -4.06 -10.86 -5.32
C LEU A 145 -3.35 -11.95 -4.51
N LEU A 146 -2.10 -12.25 -4.86
CA LEU A 146 -1.29 -13.24 -4.14
C LEU A 146 -0.85 -12.70 -2.78
N ILE A 147 -0.42 -11.44 -2.76
CA ILE A 147 0.03 -10.76 -1.54
C ILE A 147 -1.13 -10.63 -0.56
N ASP A 148 -2.30 -10.21 -1.03
CA ASP A 148 -3.52 -10.10 -0.21
C ASP A 148 -4.01 -11.44 0.33
N ALA A 149 -3.76 -12.53 -0.41
CA ALA A 149 -4.13 -13.87 0.05
C ALA A 149 -3.14 -14.45 1.09
N PHE A 150 -1.83 -14.22 0.93
CA PHE A 150 -0.81 -14.98 1.69
C PHE A 150 0.14 -14.13 2.54
N VAL A 151 0.37 -12.85 2.20
CA VAL A 151 1.45 -12.02 2.77
C VAL A 151 0.90 -10.89 3.64
N THR A 152 -0.09 -10.16 3.14
CA THR A 152 -0.95 -9.33 3.96
C THR A 152 -2.04 -10.28 4.44
N PRO A 153 -1.96 -10.85 5.67
CA PRO A 153 -3.21 -11.12 6.34
C PRO A 153 -3.88 -9.75 6.34
N GLY A 154 -4.98 -9.61 5.61
CA GLY A 154 -5.97 -8.61 5.92
C GLY A 154 -6.31 -8.85 7.38
N ARG A 155 -5.58 -8.23 8.30
CA ARG A 155 -5.93 -8.10 9.69
C ARG A 155 -7.09 -7.11 9.75
N GLU A 156 -8.16 -7.43 9.03
CA GLU A 156 -9.49 -7.11 9.49
C GLU A 156 -9.67 -8.01 10.72
N HIS A 157 -9.08 -7.62 11.84
CA HIS A 157 -9.57 -8.08 13.12
C HIS A 157 -10.85 -7.28 13.32
N PRO A 158 -12.05 -7.84 13.08
CA PRO A 158 -13.29 -7.08 13.18
C PRO A 158 -13.41 -6.38 14.54
N ALA A 159 -12.86 -6.98 15.60
CA ALA A 159 -12.73 -6.36 16.92
C ALA A 159 -11.81 -5.12 16.94
N SER A 160 -10.67 -5.14 16.25
CA SER A 160 -9.73 -4.00 16.15
C SER A 160 -10.32 -2.86 15.33
N ASP A 161 -11.01 -3.18 14.23
CA ASP A 161 -11.64 -2.18 13.36
C ASP A 161 -12.89 -1.56 14.01
N ALA A 162 -13.68 -2.36 14.74
CA ALA A 162 -14.77 -1.86 15.57
C ALA A 162 -14.26 -0.97 16.71
N ALA A 163 -13.18 -1.36 17.39
CA ALA A 163 -12.57 -0.54 18.44
C ALA A 163 -12.02 0.77 17.88
N LYS A 164 -11.36 0.73 16.71
CA LYS A 164 -10.92 1.95 16.00
C LYS A 164 -12.11 2.83 15.63
N ARG A 165 -13.20 2.23 15.17
CA ARG A 165 -14.43 2.97 14.87
C ARG A 165 -15.02 3.62 16.12
N GLY A 166 -15.01 2.93 17.24
CA GLY A 166 -15.42 3.48 18.54
C GLY A 166 -14.56 4.68 18.95
N LEU A 167 -13.23 4.56 18.84
CA LEU A 167 -12.29 5.66 19.09
C LEU A 167 -12.57 6.85 18.16
N ASP A 168 -12.79 6.61 16.86
CA ASP A 168 -13.08 7.65 15.89
C ASP A 168 -14.38 8.40 16.22
N LEU A 169 -15.43 7.69 16.61
CA LEU A 169 -16.73 8.27 16.97
C LEU A 169 -16.63 9.07 18.27
N LEU A 170 -16.12 8.46 19.34
CA LEU A 170 -15.99 9.11 20.65
C LEU A 170 -15.06 10.31 20.57
N GLY A 171 -13.89 10.15 19.95
CA GLY A 171 -12.93 11.24 19.78
C GLY A 171 -13.50 12.39 18.94
N SER A 172 -14.19 12.10 17.84
CA SER A 172 -14.83 13.14 17.01
C SER A 172 -15.95 13.85 17.75
N LEU A 173 -16.78 13.14 18.54
CA LEU A 173 -17.84 13.76 19.34
C LEU A 173 -17.27 14.68 20.41
N VAL A 174 -16.26 14.23 21.15
CA VAL A 174 -15.59 15.03 22.19
C VAL A 174 -14.94 16.27 21.58
N LEU A 175 -14.16 16.11 20.50
CA LEU A 175 -13.51 17.24 19.84
C LEU A 175 -14.53 18.21 19.23
N MET A 176 -15.61 17.70 18.63
CA MET A 176 -16.66 18.54 18.08
C MET A 176 -17.41 19.31 19.17
N ALA A 177 -17.70 18.69 20.33
CA ALA A 177 -18.31 19.39 21.46
C ALA A 177 -17.37 20.45 22.05
N LEU A 178 -16.10 20.13 22.21
CA LEU A 178 -15.07 21.04 22.72
C LEU A 178 -14.87 22.25 21.80
N PHE A 179 -14.82 22.03 20.48
CA PHE A 179 -14.58 23.07 19.49
C PHE A 179 -15.86 23.70 18.91
N ALA A 180 -17.06 23.26 19.33
CA ALA A 180 -18.34 23.82 18.91
C ALA A 180 -18.42 25.36 19.03
N PRO A 181 -18.05 25.99 20.17
CA PRO A 181 -18.09 27.45 20.28
C PRO A 181 -17.14 28.13 19.29
N VAL A 182 -15.94 27.57 19.08
CA VAL A 182 -14.97 28.09 18.11
C VAL A 182 -15.52 27.96 16.68
N MET A 183 -16.10 26.82 16.33
CA MET A 183 -16.72 26.59 15.03
C MET A 183 -17.84 27.61 14.76
N LEU A 184 -18.68 27.90 15.75
CA LEU A 184 -19.74 28.91 15.62
C LEU A 184 -19.17 30.30 15.33
N VAL A 185 -18.16 30.72 16.10
CA VAL A 185 -17.47 32.00 15.89
C VAL A 185 -16.85 32.07 14.49
N VAL A 186 -16.17 31.01 14.04
CA VAL A 186 -15.59 30.94 12.70
C VAL A 186 -16.66 31.08 11.62
N VAL A 187 -17.81 30.42 11.75
CA VAL A 187 -18.92 30.56 10.80
C VAL A 187 -19.40 32.01 10.71
N LEU A 188 -19.58 32.69 11.84
CA LEU A 188 -20.00 34.09 11.87
C LEU A 188 -18.99 35.00 11.15
N PHE A 189 -17.71 34.87 11.47
CA PHE A 189 -16.65 35.65 10.82
C PHE A 189 -16.53 35.36 9.32
N VAL A 190 -16.62 34.10 8.90
CA VAL A 190 -16.58 33.77 7.46
C VAL A 190 -17.75 34.39 6.71
N LYS A 191 -18.97 34.35 7.29
CA LYS A 191 -20.16 34.97 6.69
C LYS A 191 -20.10 36.50 6.68
N TRP A 192 -19.46 37.11 7.68
CA TRP A 192 -19.32 38.56 7.75
C TRP A 192 -18.29 39.10 6.75
N THR A 193 -17.15 38.41 6.63
CA THR A 193 -16.02 38.83 5.80
C THR A 193 -16.14 38.47 4.32
N SER A 194 -17.03 37.53 3.94
CA SER A 194 -17.13 37.05 2.56
C SER A 194 -18.53 36.54 2.20
N PRO A 195 -19.05 36.85 1.00
CA PRO A 195 -20.38 36.39 0.57
C PRO A 195 -20.41 34.87 0.33
N GLY A 196 -21.52 34.20 0.65
CA GLY A 196 -21.78 32.77 0.38
C GLY A 196 -21.60 31.82 1.57
N ALA A 197 -21.60 30.51 1.32
CA ALA A 197 -21.58 29.48 2.36
C ALA A 197 -20.27 29.42 3.16
N ALA A 198 -20.38 29.27 4.49
CA ALA A 198 -19.22 29.13 5.38
C ALA A 198 -18.49 27.79 5.21
N LEU A 199 -19.19 26.74 4.77
CA LEU A 199 -18.61 25.43 4.50
C LEU A 199 -18.27 25.28 3.03
N PHE A 200 -17.01 24.93 2.77
CA PHE A 200 -16.51 24.47 1.49
C PHE A 200 -16.66 22.95 1.38
N ARG A 201 -17.11 22.48 0.22
CA ARG A 201 -17.35 21.07 -0.09
C ARG A 201 -16.44 20.66 -1.24
N GLN A 202 -15.70 19.56 -1.08
CA GLN A 202 -14.80 19.07 -2.12
C GLN A 202 -14.89 17.56 -2.27
N ALA A 203 -15.07 17.08 -3.50
CA ALA A 203 -14.99 15.65 -3.80
C ALA A 203 -13.57 15.13 -3.57
N ARG A 204 -13.48 14.03 -2.82
CA ARG A 204 -12.24 13.33 -2.49
C ARG A 204 -12.43 11.83 -2.68
N VAL A 205 -11.33 11.13 -2.86
CA VAL A 205 -11.33 9.67 -2.96
C VAL A 205 -11.07 9.07 -1.58
N GLY A 206 -11.97 8.19 -1.15
CA GLY A 206 -11.94 7.45 0.11
C GLY A 206 -11.46 6.01 -0.06
N ARG A 207 -11.70 5.17 0.95
CA ARG A 207 -11.23 3.77 0.95
C ARG A 207 -11.79 3.03 -0.28
N ARG A 208 -10.98 2.16 -0.90
CA ARG A 208 -11.37 1.36 -2.09
C ARG A 208 -11.81 2.20 -3.30
N GLY A 209 -11.46 3.48 -3.35
CA GLY A 209 -11.76 4.35 -4.49
C GLY A 209 -13.13 5.02 -4.42
N GLU A 210 -13.91 4.81 -3.36
CA GLU A 210 -15.23 5.42 -3.20
C GLU A 210 -15.11 6.94 -3.01
N SER A 211 -15.85 7.72 -3.79
CA SER A 211 -15.80 9.18 -3.67
C SER A 211 -16.69 9.66 -2.52
N PHE A 212 -16.21 10.65 -1.75
CA PHE A 212 -16.97 11.30 -0.69
C PHE A 212 -16.80 12.81 -0.73
N THR A 213 -17.72 13.53 -0.07
CA THR A 213 -17.65 15.00 0.02
C THR A 213 -16.95 15.41 1.31
N MET A 214 -15.71 15.88 1.19
CA MET A 214 -14.93 16.41 2.30
C MET A 214 -15.40 17.83 2.65
N LEU A 215 -15.62 18.09 3.93
CA LEU A 215 -16.06 19.39 4.46
C LEU A 215 -14.89 20.17 5.06
N LYS A 216 -14.80 21.47 4.76
CA LYS A 216 -13.88 22.42 5.40
C LYS A 216 -14.56 23.77 5.61
N PHE A 217 -14.01 24.63 6.47
CA PHE A 217 -14.39 26.04 6.42
C PHE A 217 -13.83 26.69 5.16
N ARG A 218 -14.60 27.61 4.60
CA ARG A 218 -14.18 28.37 3.42
C ARG A 218 -13.05 29.32 3.82
N THR A 219 -11.90 29.12 3.20
CA THR A 219 -10.70 29.96 3.40
C THR A 219 -10.31 30.76 2.15
N MET A 220 -11.00 30.55 1.02
CA MET A 220 -10.76 31.25 -0.24
C MET A 220 -11.95 32.13 -0.65
N HIS A 221 -11.70 33.15 -1.45
CA HIS A 221 -12.76 33.93 -2.10
C HIS A 221 -13.62 33.05 -3.02
N VAL A 222 -14.88 33.45 -3.20
CA VAL A 222 -15.79 32.79 -4.16
C VAL A 222 -15.21 32.95 -5.56
N ASN A 223 -15.30 31.89 -6.38
CA ASN A 223 -14.73 31.83 -7.74
C ASN A 223 -13.19 31.90 -7.82
N ALA A 224 -12.50 31.58 -6.73
CA ALA A 224 -11.05 31.36 -6.77
C ALA A 224 -10.68 30.24 -7.77
N GLY A 225 -10.03 30.60 -8.89
CA GLY A 225 -9.62 29.64 -9.93
C GLY A 225 -8.77 28.50 -9.37
N HIS A 226 -8.93 27.27 -9.87
CA HIS A 226 -8.32 26.06 -9.27
C HIS A 226 -6.93 25.69 -9.82
N GLY A 227 -6.47 26.36 -10.89
CA GLY A 227 -5.28 26.00 -11.67
C GLY A 227 -4.01 25.82 -10.83
N ILE A 228 -3.65 26.84 -10.04
CA ILE A 228 -2.39 26.86 -9.24
C ILE A 228 -2.25 25.62 -8.33
N HIS A 229 -3.35 25.14 -7.74
CA HIS A 229 -3.30 23.96 -6.87
C HIS A 229 -3.14 22.67 -7.67
N LYS A 230 -3.84 22.57 -8.81
CA LYS A 230 -3.78 21.41 -9.70
C LYS A 230 -2.38 21.25 -10.29
N ASP A 231 -1.76 22.36 -10.71
CA ASP A 231 -0.42 22.35 -11.31
C ASP A 231 0.63 21.91 -10.29
N TYR A 232 0.59 22.48 -9.09
CA TYR A 232 1.47 22.08 -8.00
C TYR A 232 1.30 20.62 -7.59
N ALA A 233 0.05 20.16 -7.39
CA ALA A 233 -0.21 18.78 -7.01
C ALA A 233 0.23 17.80 -8.10
N THR A 234 -0.02 18.15 -9.37
CA THR A 234 0.46 17.36 -10.51
C THR A 234 1.97 17.26 -10.50
N TRP A 235 2.67 18.40 -10.42
CA TRP A 235 4.13 18.44 -10.36
C TRP A 235 4.68 17.65 -9.16
N PHE A 236 4.08 17.78 -7.99
CA PHE A 236 4.55 17.10 -6.78
C PHE A 236 4.43 15.59 -6.89
N ILE A 237 3.35 15.09 -7.50
CA ILE A 237 3.16 13.66 -7.77
C ILE A 237 4.14 13.18 -8.85
N THR A 238 4.25 13.91 -9.97
CA THR A 238 5.08 13.48 -11.11
C THR A 238 6.58 13.61 -10.83
N SER A 239 7.01 14.51 -9.94
CA SER A 239 8.42 14.68 -9.55
C SER A 239 8.90 13.62 -8.53
N SER A 240 8.26 12.45 -8.51
CA SER A 240 8.49 11.33 -7.58
C SER A 240 9.99 11.14 -7.28
N GLY A 241 10.40 11.41 -6.03
CA GLY A 241 11.78 11.21 -5.56
C GLY A 241 12.76 12.39 -5.71
N GLN A 242 12.35 13.53 -6.29
CA GLN A 242 13.18 14.74 -6.33
C GLN A 242 12.84 15.71 -5.19
N GLN A 243 13.82 16.48 -4.71
CA GLN A 243 13.58 17.44 -3.62
C GLN A 243 12.55 18.51 -4.02
N PRO A 244 11.75 19.02 -3.05
CA PRO A 244 10.84 20.13 -3.30
C PRO A 244 11.60 21.32 -3.91
N ARG A 245 11.07 21.94 -4.97
CA ARG A 245 11.65 23.16 -5.56
C ARG A 245 11.84 24.23 -4.47
N THR A 246 13.03 24.78 -4.33
CA THR A 246 13.28 26.02 -3.58
C THR A 246 13.20 27.21 -4.54
N GLY A 247 12.27 28.15 -4.34
CA GLY A 247 12.17 29.36 -5.17
C GLY A 247 10.76 29.96 -5.34
N ALA A 248 10.61 30.79 -6.38
CA ALA A 248 9.44 31.64 -6.65
C ALA A 248 8.09 30.91 -6.78
N GLU A 249 8.08 29.62 -7.15
CA GLU A 249 6.86 28.80 -7.21
C GLU A 249 6.34 28.42 -5.81
N VAL A 250 7.24 28.17 -4.83
CA VAL A 250 6.84 28.01 -3.42
C VAL A 250 6.31 29.32 -2.85
N PHE A 251 6.89 30.46 -3.27
CA PHE A 251 6.43 31.78 -2.87
C PHE A 251 4.98 32.07 -3.33
N LYS A 252 4.60 31.62 -4.54
CA LYS A 252 3.20 31.69 -5.03
C LYS A 252 2.23 30.82 -4.23
N LEU A 253 2.70 29.76 -3.57
CA LEU A 253 1.88 28.97 -2.63
C LEU A 253 1.80 29.61 -1.24
N THR A 254 2.88 30.22 -0.75
CA THR A 254 2.92 30.85 0.58
C THR A 254 2.06 32.11 0.64
N ASN A 255 1.96 32.87 -0.45
CA ASN A 255 1.16 34.09 -0.53
C ASN A 255 0.10 34.01 -1.63
N ASP A 256 -0.71 32.94 -1.60
CA ASP A 256 -1.78 32.72 -2.55
C ASP A 256 -2.86 33.83 -2.45
N PRO A 257 -3.06 34.66 -3.49
CA PRO A 257 -3.99 35.78 -3.47
C PRO A 257 -5.46 35.34 -3.39
N ARG A 258 -5.75 34.05 -3.60
CA ARG A 258 -7.10 33.49 -3.50
C ARG A 258 -7.57 33.32 -2.06
N ILE A 259 -6.65 33.33 -1.08
CA ILE A 259 -6.94 33.07 0.33
C ILE A 259 -7.32 34.39 1.02
N THR A 260 -8.44 34.40 1.75
CA THR A 260 -8.85 35.57 2.54
C THR A 260 -7.90 35.78 3.74
N PRO A 261 -7.78 36.99 4.30
CA PRO A 261 -6.95 37.22 5.50
C PRO A 261 -7.34 36.31 6.67
N LEU A 262 -8.66 36.17 6.92
CA LEU A 262 -9.20 35.21 7.89
C LEU A 262 -8.84 33.76 7.51
N GLY A 263 -8.98 33.41 6.23
CA GLY A 263 -8.65 32.08 5.72
C GLY A 263 -7.19 31.71 5.92
N ARG A 264 -6.27 32.67 5.83
CA ARG A 264 -4.85 32.47 6.09
C ARG A 264 -4.60 32.09 7.55
N TRP A 265 -5.27 32.76 8.49
CA TRP A 265 -5.21 32.43 9.90
C TRP A 265 -5.84 31.06 10.21
N LEU A 266 -6.99 30.75 9.61
CA LEU A 266 -7.66 29.45 9.77
C LEU A 266 -6.78 28.29 9.27
N ARG A 267 -6.09 28.44 8.14
CA ARG A 267 -5.15 27.42 7.65
C ARG A 267 -3.93 27.27 8.53
N LYS A 268 -3.37 28.38 9.03
CA LYS A 268 -2.20 28.36 9.93
C LYS A 268 -2.50 27.60 11.23
N THR A 269 -3.71 27.78 11.77
CA THR A 269 -4.19 27.10 12.97
C THR A 269 -4.85 25.75 12.69
N SER A 270 -5.04 25.40 11.41
CA SER A 270 -5.78 24.22 10.95
C SER A 270 -7.22 24.13 11.45
N LEU A 271 -7.79 25.25 11.89
CA LEU A 271 -9.18 25.33 12.31
C LEU A 271 -10.15 25.18 11.13
N ASP A 272 -9.67 25.37 9.88
CA ASP A 272 -10.46 25.12 8.68
C ASP A 272 -10.86 23.66 8.50
N GLU A 273 -10.19 22.74 9.19
CA GLU A 273 -10.40 21.30 9.09
C GLU A 273 -11.43 20.74 10.08
N LEU A 274 -11.88 21.53 11.07
CA LEU A 274 -12.85 21.09 12.09
C LEU A 274 -14.15 20.49 11.50
N PRO A 275 -14.72 21.00 10.39
CA PRO A 275 -15.91 20.38 9.79
C PRO A 275 -15.71 18.93 9.33
N GLN A 276 -14.47 18.45 9.17
CA GLN A 276 -14.16 17.07 8.80
C GLN A 276 -14.55 16.07 9.90
N PHE A 277 -14.71 16.50 11.16
CA PHE A 277 -15.23 15.60 12.20
C PHE A 277 -16.62 15.06 11.83
N LEU A 278 -17.44 15.83 11.09
CA LEU A 278 -18.71 15.33 10.54
C LEU A 278 -18.50 14.20 9.52
N ASN A 279 -17.44 14.25 8.72
CA ASN A 279 -17.09 13.16 7.80
C ASN A 279 -16.62 11.91 8.55
N VAL A 280 -15.92 12.09 9.68
CA VAL A 280 -15.58 10.96 10.56
C VAL A 280 -16.85 10.36 11.15
N LEU A 281 -17.78 11.16 11.66
CA LEU A 281 -19.06 10.67 12.19
C LEU A 281 -19.87 9.90 11.13
N ARG A 282 -19.93 10.40 9.88
CA ARG A 282 -20.57 9.69 8.75
C ARG A 282 -19.88 8.38 8.34
N GLY A 283 -18.61 8.22 8.69
CA GLY A 283 -17.83 7.03 8.36
C GLY A 283 -17.03 7.12 7.06
N ASP A 284 -17.06 8.28 6.40
CA ASP A 284 -16.27 8.59 5.20
C ASP A 284 -14.76 8.62 5.53
N MET A 285 -14.44 9.12 6.73
CA MET A 285 -13.07 9.34 7.22
C MET A 285 -12.86 8.70 8.59
N SER A 286 -11.59 8.62 9.00
CA SER A 286 -11.12 8.29 10.34
C SER A 286 -10.43 9.51 10.96
N LEU A 287 -10.25 9.52 12.29
CA LEU A 287 -9.42 10.56 12.92
C LEU A 287 -7.97 10.45 12.42
N VAL A 288 -7.46 9.22 12.33
CA VAL A 288 -6.08 8.91 11.89
C VAL A 288 -6.09 8.02 10.66
N GLY A 289 -5.41 8.44 9.61
CA GLY A 289 -5.32 7.75 8.33
C GLY A 289 -4.54 8.52 7.26
N PRO A 290 -4.33 7.92 6.07
CA PRO A 290 -3.73 8.61 4.93
C PRO A 290 -4.52 9.85 4.52
N ARG A 291 -3.84 10.87 3.97
CA ARG A 291 -4.53 12.07 3.47
C ARG A 291 -5.48 11.71 2.31
N PRO A 292 -6.75 12.17 2.31
CA PRO A 292 -7.68 11.93 1.21
C PRO A 292 -7.23 12.68 -0.07
N PRO A 293 -6.95 11.96 -1.18
CA PRO A 293 -6.53 12.59 -2.41
C PRO A 293 -7.69 13.16 -3.24
N LEU A 294 -7.36 14.08 -4.15
CA LEU A 294 -8.29 14.57 -5.17
C LEU A 294 -8.43 13.53 -6.28
N PRO A 295 -9.60 13.45 -6.96
CA PRO A 295 -9.78 12.53 -8.07
C PRO A 295 -8.67 12.62 -9.14
N PHE A 296 -8.30 13.85 -9.54
CA PHE A 296 -7.23 14.05 -10.54
C PHE A 296 -5.83 13.67 -10.02
N GLU A 297 -5.61 13.67 -8.70
CA GLU A 297 -4.34 13.20 -8.12
C GLU A 297 -4.24 11.68 -8.32
N VAL A 298 -5.32 10.96 -8.06
CA VAL A 298 -5.39 9.49 -8.20
C VAL A 298 -5.15 9.03 -9.64
N GLU A 299 -5.60 9.79 -10.63
CA GLU A 299 -5.31 9.53 -12.06
C GLU A 299 -3.80 9.51 -12.35
N ARG A 300 -3.00 10.26 -11.58
CA ARG A 300 -1.55 10.40 -11.77
C ARG A 300 -0.74 9.45 -10.88
N TYR A 301 -1.41 8.63 -10.06
CA TYR A 301 -0.73 7.72 -9.14
C TYR A 301 -0.10 6.55 -9.88
N GLN A 302 1.15 6.27 -9.51
CA GLN A 302 1.79 5.00 -9.85
C GLN A 302 1.02 3.84 -9.19
N PRO A 303 1.10 2.62 -9.73
CA PRO A 303 0.36 1.48 -9.19
C PRO A 303 0.51 1.28 -7.68
N TRP A 304 1.74 1.42 -7.16
CA TRP A 304 2.03 1.26 -5.74
C TRP A 304 1.49 2.40 -4.86
N HIS A 305 1.33 3.62 -5.41
CA HIS A 305 0.74 4.75 -4.68
C HIS A 305 -0.73 4.49 -4.33
N ARG A 306 -1.45 3.75 -5.18
CA ARG A 306 -2.88 3.46 -5.00
C ARG A 306 -3.18 2.62 -3.75
N ARG A 307 -2.18 1.88 -3.26
CA ARG A 307 -2.29 1.06 -2.04
C ARG A 307 -2.77 1.85 -0.83
N ARG A 308 -2.37 3.13 -0.69
CA ARG A 308 -2.82 3.99 0.43
C ARG A 308 -4.34 4.21 0.46
N ILE A 309 -5.00 4.09 -0.70
CA ILE A 309 -6.46 4.25 -0.86
C ILE A 309 -7.17 2.90 -0.64
N LEU A 310 -6.54 1.80 -1.05
CA LEU A 310 -7.12 0.47 -0.96
C LEU A 310 -7.08 -0.07 0.48
N GLU A 311 -5.97 0.16 1.18
CA GLU A 311 -5.66 -0.53 2.43
C GLU A 311 -6.22 0.18 3.68
N ALA A 312 -6.43 1.51 3.65
CA ALA A 312 -6.90 2.27 4.81
C ALA A 312 -7.94 3.33 4.48
N LYS A 313 -8.81 3.64 5.45
CA LYS A 313 -9.69 4.83 5.38
C LYS A 313 -8.86 6.11 5.48
N PRO A 314 -9.21 7.15 4.72
CA PRO A 314 -8.53 8.43 4.84
C PRO A 314 -8.72 9.04 6.24
N GLY A 315 -7.72 9.79 6.69
CA GLY A 315 -7.68 10.45 7.99
C GLY A 315 -7.78 11.96 7.92
N ILE A 316 -8.21 12.58 9.02
CA ILE A 316 -7.99 14.02 9.26
C ILE A 316 -6.49 14.26 9.46
N THR A 317 -5.88 13.46 10.33
CA THR A 317 -4.43 13.44 10.56
C THR A 317 -3.82 12.08 10.20
N GLY A 318 -2.50 12.00 10.14
CA GLY A 318 -1.79 10.81 9.67
C GLY A 318 -0.29 10.87 9.97
N LEU A 319 0.37 9.73 9.82
CA LEU A 319 1.79 9.59 10.16
C LEU A 319 2.68 10.57 9.39
N TRP A 320 2.40 10.78 8.11
CA TRP A 320 3.14 11.75 7.28
C TRP A 320 2.96 13.20 7.75
N GLN A 321 1.77 13.59 8.25
CA GLN A 321 1.49 14.95 8.73
C GLN A 321 2.29 15.29 9.98
N VAL A 322 2.59 14.27 10.78
CA VAL A 322 3.38 14.41 12.00
C VAL A 322 4.88 14.31 11.71
N ARG A 323 5.33 13.37 10.86
CA ARG A 323 6.76 13.09 10.63
C ARG A 323 7.39 13.84 9.45
N GLY A 324 6.70 13.99 8.32
CA GLY A 324 7.31 14.40 7.04
C GLY A 324 7.16 15.87 6.66
N ARG A 325 5.94 16.40 6.74
CA ARG A 325 5.58 17.78 6.36
C ARG A 325 6.14 18.23 4.99
N SER A 326 6.51 19.50 4.85
CA SER A 326 6.92 20.15 3.58
C SER A 326 8.32 19.73 3.09
N ARG A 327 9.05 18.90 3.85
CA ARG A 327 10.42 18.50 3.52
C ARG A 327 10.52 17.12 2.85
N THR A 328 9.41 16.42 2.68
CA THR A 328 9.40 15.06 2.12
C THR A 328 8.94 15.02 0.67
N THR A 329 9.49 14.09 -0.10
CA THR A 329 9.04 13.80 -1.46
C THR A 329 7.64 13.16 -1.43
N PHE A 330 6.93 13.16 -2.57
CA PHE A 330 5.64 12.46 -2.67
C PHE A 330 5.78 10.97 -2.36
N ASP A 331 6.86 10.33 -2.82
CA ASP A 331 7.11 8.92 -2.57
C ASP A 331 7.31 8.62 -1.08
N ASP A 332 8.05 9.47 -0.37
CA ASP A 332 8.25 9.30 1.08
C ASP A 332 6.96 9.54 1.86
N MET A 333 6.12 10.49 1.42
CA MET A 333 4.77 10.67 1.96
C MET A 333 3.95 9.39 1.83
N VAL A 334 3.91 8.79 0.64
CA VAL A 334 3.18 7.54 0.42
C VAL A 334 3.78 6.40 1.24
N ARG A 335 5.10 6.30 1.36
CA ARG A 335 5.75 5.28 2.19
C ARG A 335 5.34 5.39 3.65
N MET A 336 5.27 6.60 4.22
CA MET A 336 4.79 6.80 5.59
C MET A 336 3.31 6.42 5.74
N ASP A 337 2.48 6.67 4.73
CA ASP A 337 1.08 6.24 4.76
C ASP A 337 0.95 4.70 4.73
N LEU A 338 1.76 4.03 3.92
CA LEU A 338 1.81 2.57 3.87
C LEU A 338 2.41 1.97 5.15
N GLU A 339 3.41 2.62 5.75
CA GLU A 339 3.97 2.26 7.07
C GLU A 339 2.87 2.30 8.14
N TYR A 340 2.09 3.39 8.16
CA TYR A 340 0.95 3.51 9.07
C TYR A 340 -0.03 2.36 8.89
N THR A 341 -0.44 2.06 7.65
CA THR A 341 -1.41 0.99 7.40
C THR A 341 -0.91 -0.38 7.86
N ARG A 342 0.40 -0.65 7.75
CA ARG A 342 1.01 -1.92 8.18
C ARG A 342 1.18 -2.02 9.70
N THR A 343 1.41 -0.90 10.37
CA THR A 343 1.75 -0.86 11.81
C THR A 343 0.58 -0.37 12.68
N ARG A 344 -0.59 -0.18 12.09
CA ARG A 344 -1.76 0.42 12.75
C ARG A 344 -2.20 -0.40 13.96
N THR A 345 -2.23 0.27 15.10
CA THR A 345 -2.82 -0.16 16.37
C THR A 345 -3.56 1.03 17.00
N LEU A 346 -4.45 0.79 17.97
CA LEU A 346 -5.10 1.88 18.70
C LEU A 346 -4.06 2.80 19.40
N TRP A 347 -2.97 2.22 19.88
CA TRP A 347 -1.89 2.98 20.51
C TRP A 347 -1.17 3.89 19.52
N THR A 348 -0.89 3.42 18.30
CA THR A 348 -0.29 4.29 17.28
C THR A 348 -1.22 5.44 16.90
N ASP A 349 -2.54 5.22 16.89
CA ASP A 349 -3.51 6.28 16.60
C ASP A 349 -3.52 7.35 17.70
N VAL A 350 -3.60 6.93 18.98
CA VAL A 350 -3.50 7.85 20.12
C VAL A 350 -2.19 8.63 20.10
N ARG A 351 -1.08 7.96 19.79
CA ARG A 351 0.23 8.61 19.68
C ARG A 351 0.24 9.65 18.56
N ILE A 352 -0.31 9.34 17.38
CA ILE A 352 -0.39 10.29 16.26
C ILE A 352 -1.26 11.47 16.66
N LEU A 353 -2.44 11.26 17.23
CA LEU A 353 -3.34 12.32 17.70
C LEU A 353 -2.67 13.24 18.72
N ALA A 354 -1.92 12.68 19.67
CA ALA A 354 -1.18 13.48 20.66
C ALA A 354 -0.03 14.29 20.03
N MET A 355 0.61 13.78 18.98
CA MET A 355 1.68 14.49 18.27
C MET A 355 1.15 15.56 17.32
N THR A 356 -0.10 15.46 16.84
CA THR A 356 -0.67 16.37 15.84
C THR A 356 -0.65 17.85 16.27
N PRO A 357 -1.11 18.25 17.46
CA PRO A 357 -1.05 19.66 17.90
C PRO A 357 0.37 20.21 17.94
N LEU A 358 1.31 19.42 18.47
CA LEU A 358 2.72 19.81 18.59
C LEU A 358 3.38 19.95 17.23
N ALA A 359 3.08 19.04 16.31
CA ALA A 359 3.51 19.16 14.93
C ALA A 359 2.96 20.46 14.35
N MET A 360 1.64 20.73 14.48
CA MET A 360 0.98 21.93 13.95
C MET A 360 1.66 23.22 14.38
N VAL A 361 1.99 23.36 15.67
CA VAL A 361 2.67 24.55 16.20
C VAL A 361 4.11 24.66 15.69
N ARG A 362 4.89 23.56 15.65
CA ARG A 362 6.32 23.61 15.32
C ARG A 362 6.66 23.85 13.86
N GLY A 363 5.78 23.53 12.92
CA GLY A 363 6.01 23.79 11.49
C GLY A 363 5.11 24.87 10.90
N GLY A 364 4.56 25.75 11.73
CA GLY A 364 3.82 26.95 11.32
C GLY A 364 4.70 28.20 11.13
N CYS A 365 6.02 28.02 11.05
CA CYS A 365 7.03 29.06 10.81
C CYS A 365 7.81 28.76 9.54
#